data_AF-A0ABC8UTW2-F1
#
_entry.id   AF-A0ABC8UTW2-F1
#
_cell.length_a   1.000
_cell.length_b   1.000
_cell.length_c   1.000
_cell.angle_alpha   90.00
_cell.angle_beta   90.00
_cell.angle_gamma   90.00
#
_symmetry.space_group_name_H-M   'P 1'
#
loop_
_entity.id
_entity.type
_entity.pdbx_description
1 polymer ?
#
loop_
_entity_poly.entity_id
_entity_poly.type
_entity_poly.pdbx_seq_one_letter_code
_entity_poly.pdbx_strand_id
1 'polypeptide(L)'
;MNGHGGEEQTAFEIGFVVPKKAVEQEDEKYDCVEVLVDEFRKAGLIVDRVVGLNDEFIKLAAPLETLGKAAAELQLKKRTHIGVDLQFEWDGAEAFVRQPDGSLFSWCERFHSYQHIINGIVNKSKFVVTLKSNSKEVRWEPKEPLLRKLQSDGIVKEVFPLHDETKRKQLLRSWALKWRDFTNQPIDEICSYFGMKIATYFDFLGMYTRWMLFPAAFGLTLQLVDFRSMQFLVLPVFFISVISWAVLFLQFWKRQNSVLLARWQINYPVETEPGYKFLEMEWRSFQSPVELMRRWGMEKSKEKEVFQREEWFGHLMRFRNDAIVILSIICLQLPFELAYAHLYEAIRSGFMK
;
A
#
# COMPACT_ATOMS: atom_id res chain seq x y z
N MET A 1 -6.00 -21.82 33.93
CA MET A 1 -5.92 -22.98 33.01
C MET A 1 -6.85 -22.71 31.85
N ASN A 2 -6.28 -22.44 30.68
CA ASN A 2 -6.78 -22.75 29.34
C ASN A 2 -5.75 -22.19 28.36
N GLY A 3 -4.60 -22.86 28.30
CA GLY A 3 -3.66 -22.70 27.21
C GLY A 3 -4.29 -23.34 25.98
N HIS A 4 -4.94 -22.52 25.15
CA HIS A 4 -5.08 -22.85 23.74
C HIS A 4 -3.79 -22.41 23.07
N GLY A 5 -2.80 -23.31 23.06
CA GLY A 5 -1.81 -23.31 21.99
C GLY A 5 -2.56 -23.66 20.71
N GLY A 6 -3.18 -22.65 20.11
CA GLY A 6 -3.69 -22.78 18.75
C GLY A 6 -2.47 -22.87 17.86
N GLU A 7 -2.10 -24.08 17.46
CA GLU A 7 -1.28 -24.26 16.27
C GLU A 7 -1.96 -23.46 15.16
N GLU A 8 -1.33 -22.36 14.73
CA GLU A 8 -1.75 -21.61 13.54
C GLU A 8 -1.90 -22.63 12.41
N GLN A 9 -3.14 -22.96 12.05
CA GLN A 9 -3.41 -23.85 10.93
C GLN A 9 -2.71 -23.24 9.72
N THR A 10 -1.75 -23.96 9.13
CA THR A 10 -0.98 -23.48 7.97
C THR A 10 -1.94 -23.25 6.81
N ALA A 11 -2.32 -22.00 6.60
CA ALA A 11 -3.19 -21.59 5.52
C ALA A 11 -2.42 -21.52 4.20
N PHE A 12 -3.10 -21.81 3.09
CA PHE A 12 -2.56 -21.60 1.75
C PHE A 12 -2.65 -20.12 1.38
N GLU A 13 -1.52 -19.52 1.03
CA GLU A 13 -1.40 -18.06 0.84
C GLU A 13 -1.05 -17.65 -0.58
N ILE A 14 -0.46 -18.54 -1.38
CA ILE A 14 -0.06 -18.25 -2.76
C ILE A 14 -0.58 -19.34 -3.70
N GLY A 15 -1.18 -18.93 -4.81
CA GLY A 15 -1.63 -19.78 -5.89
C GLY A 15 -0.81 -19.57 -7.16
N PHE A 16 -0.59 -20.65 -7.91
CA PHE A 16 0.06 -20.67 -9.21
C PHE A 16 -0.88 -21.31 -10.22
N VAL A 17 -0.90 -20.77 -11.43
CA VAL A 17 -1.65 -21.34 -12.55
C VAL A 17 -0.66 -21.96 -13.52
N VAL A 18 -0.79 -23.26 -13.75
CA VAL A 18 0.02 -24.02 -14.70
C VAL A 18 -0.88 -24.72 -15.72
N PRO A 19 -0.43 -24.95 -16.96
CA PRO A 19 -1.20 -25.67 -17.95
C PRO A 19 -1.44 -27.10 -17.45
N LYS A 20 -2.64 -27.61 -17.71
CA LYS A 20 -3.00 -28.98 -17.37
C LYS A 20 -2.11 -29.98 -18.11
N LYS A 21 -1.64 -31.00 -17.40
CA LYS A 21 -0.89 -32.12 -18.01
C LYS A 21 -1.79 -32.89 -18.98
N ALA A 22 -1.33 -33.09 -20.21
CA ALA A 22 -2.00 -33.98 -21.16
C ALA A 22 -1.84 -35.43 -20.68
N VAL A 23 -2.93 -36.20 -20.70
CA VAL A 23 -3.10 -37.52 -20.05
C VAL A 23 -2.11 -38.59 -20.54
N GLU A 24 -1.32 -38.34 -21.58
CA GLU A 24 -0.47 -39.34 -22.26
C GLU A 24 1.05 -39.08 -22.21
N GLN A 25 1.55 -38.20 -21.35
CA GLN A 25 3.00 -38.09 -21.14
C GLN A 25 3.44 -38.96 -19.96
N GLU A 26 4.10 -40.07 -20.29
CA GLU A 26 4.90 -40.91 -19.39
C GLU A 26 5.70 -40.06 -18.41
N ASP A 27 5.94 -40.58 -17.20
CA ASP A 27 6.70 -39.97 -16.10
C ASP A 27 8.09 -39.48 -16.52
N GLU A 28 8.15 -38.36 -17.24
CA GLU A 28 9.39 -37.68 -17.53
C GLU A 28 9.83 -37.03 -16.22
N LYS A 29 10.85 -37.63 -15.59
CA LYS A 29 11.60 -37.14 -14.43
C LYS A 29 12.06 -35.66 -14.53
N TYR A 30 11.90 -35.04 -15.69
CA TYR A 30 12.29 -33.67 -16.01
C TYR A 30 11.11 -32.76 -16.41
N ASP A 31 9.88 -33.14 -16.06
CA ASP A 31 8.71 -32.26 -16.20
C ASP A 31 8.90 -30.97 -15.38
N CYS A 32 8.75 -29.81 -16.03
CA CYS A 32 8.93 -28.50 -15.41
C CYS A 32 8.08 -28.31 -14.16
N VAL A 33 6.82 -28.78 -14.20
CA VAL A 33 5.85 -28.60 -13.11
C VAL A 33 6.18 -29.51 -11.93
N GLU A 34 6.60 -30.75 -12.20
CA GLU A 34 7.04 -31.69 -11.16
C GLU A 34 8.31 -31.19 -10.48
N VAL A 35 9.31 -30.75 -11.24
CA VAL A 35 10.54 -30.17 -10.70
C VAL A 35 10.25 -28.94 -9.85
N LEU A 36 9.34 -28.07 -10.29
CA LEU A 36 8.94 -26.89 -9.51
C LEU A 36 8.34 -27.29 -8.16
N VAL A 37 7.42 -28.27 -8.15
CA VAL A 37 6.78 -28.74 -6.92
C VAL A 37 7.76 -29.43 -5.98
N ASP A 38 8.67 -30.23 -6.53
CA ASP A 38 9.72 -30.89 -5.74
C ASP A 38 10.67 -29.87 -5.12
N GLU A 39 11.06 -28.83 -5.85
CA GLU A 39 11.87 -27.75 -5.29
C GLU A 39 11.12 -26.95 -4.21
N PHE A 40 9.81 -26.70 -4.36
CA PHE A 40 9.01 -26.10 -3.30
C PHE A 40 8.98 -26.97 -2.03
N ARG A 41 8.81 -28.28 -2.18
CA ARG A 41 8.85 -29.22 -1.04
C ARG A 41 10.22 -29.25 -0.38
N LYS A 42 11.31 -29.25 -1.15
CA LYS A 42 12.69 -29.16 -0.64
C LYS A 42 12.96 -27.85 0.08
N ALA A 43 12.32 -26.76 -0.32
CA ALA A 43 12.38 -25.47 0.35
C ALA A 43 11.56 -25.40 1.65
N GLY A 44 10.89 -26.50 2.05
CA GLY A 44 10.09 -26.56 3.27
C GLY A 44 8.69 -25.95 3.14
N LEU A 45 8.19 -25.80 1.90
CA LEU A 45 6.83 -25.35 1.62
C LEU A 45 5.88 -26.55 1.48
N ILE A 46 4.66 -26.38 1.96
CA ILE A 46 3.56 -27.33 1.78
C ILE A 46 2.87 -27.01 0.46
N VAL A 47 2.75 -28.00 -0.41
CA VAL A 47 2.21 -27.86 -1.76
C VAL A 47 0.94 -28.70 -1.89
N ASP A 48 -0.17 -28.06 -2.27
CA ASP A 48 -1.42 -28.71 -2.64
C ASP A 48 -1.72 -28.48 -4.13
N ARG A 49 -2.18 -29.51 -4.82
CA ARG A 49 -2.47 -29.44 -6.27
C ARG A 49 -3.95 -29.66 -6.51
N VAL A 50 -4.55 -28.77 -7.28
CA VAL A 50 -5.96 -28.79 -7.63
C VAL A 50 -6.11 -28.74 -9.13
N VAL A 51 -6.58 -29.83 -9.72
CA VAL A 51 -6.83 -29.91 -11.16
C VAL A 51 -8.12 -29.15 -11.49
N GLY A 52 -8.00 -28.12 -12.33
CA GLY A 52 -9.13 -27.39 -12.90
C GLY A 52 -9.58 -27.96 -14.25
N LEU A 53 -10.53 -27.25 -14.86
CA LEU A 53 -11.09 -27.63 -16.17
C LEU A 53 -10.04 -27.50 -17.28
N ASN A 54 -9.46 -26.31 -17.43
CA ASN A 54 -8.47 -25.99 -18.46
C ASN A 54 -7.02 -26.01 -17.92
N ASP A 55 -6.85 -25.62 -16.67
CA ASP A 55 -5.56 -25.39 -16.02
C ASP A 55 -5.48 -26.14 -14.69
N GLU A 56 -4.27 -26.37 -14.23
CA GLU A 56 -3.98 -26.92 -12.91
C GLU A 56 -3.51 -25.79 -11.97
N PHE A 57 -3.99 -25.83 -10.73
CA PHE A 57 -3.70 -24.84 -9.71
C PHE A 57 -2.82 -25.45 -8.63
N ILE A 58 -1.71 -24.78 -8.32
CA ILE A 58 -0.81 -25.18 -7.24
C ILE A 58 -0.96 -24.17 -6.12
N LYS A 59 -1.28 -24.62 -4.91
CA LYS A 59 -1.39 -23.80 -3.71
C LYS A 59 -0.18 -24.03 -2.82
N LEU A 60 0.38 -22.95 -2.30
CA LEU A 60 1.51 -22.98 -1.37
C LEU A 60 1.10 -22.49 0.02
N ALA A 61 1.50 -23.25 1.03
CA ALA A 61 1.50 -22.89 2.43
C ALA A 61 2.92 -23.01 2.99
N ALA A 62 3.26 -22.21 3.98
CA ALA A 62 4.57 -22.24 4.62
C ALA A 62 4.36 -22.40 6.13
N PRO A 63 5.00 -23.41 6.76
CA PRO A 63 5.07 -23.49 8.21
C PRO A 63 5.68 -22.22 8.81
N LEU A 64 5.26 -21.88 10.03
CA LEU A 64 5.75 -20.68 10.72
C LEU A 64 7.28 -20.72 10.91
N GLU A 65 7.86 -21.91 11.12
CA GLU A 65 9.31 -22.10 11.20
C GLU A 65 10.03 -21.76 9.89
N THR A 66 9.51 -22.22 8.74
CA THR A 66 10.09 -21.91 7.42
C THR A 66 10.03 -20.41 7.15
N LEU A 67 8.91 -19.77 7.48
CA LEU A 67 8.77 -18.31 7.37
C LEU A 67 9.71 -17.58 8.34
N GLY A 68 9.88 -18.09 9.56
CA GLY A 68 10.78 -17.52 10.55
C GLY A 68 12.25 -17.57 10.14
N LYS A 69 12.70 -18.68 9.54
CA LYS A 69 14.04 -18.80 8.98
C LYS A 69 14.26 -17.83 7.83
N ALA A 70 13.31 -17.75 6.89
CA ALA A 70 13.37 -16.78 5.79
C ALA A 70 13.37 -15.33 6.28
N ALA A 71 12.58 -15.01 7.31
CA ALA A 71 12.56 -13.70 7.95
C ALA A 71 13.92 -13.36 8.59
N ALA A 72 14.57 -14.32 9.24
CA ALA A 72 15.91 -14.14 9.82
C ALA A 72 16.98 -13.91 8.74
N GLU A 73 16.92 -14.66 7.63
CA GLU A 73 17.79 -14.48 6.46
C GLU A 73 17.63 -13.11 5.81
N LEU A 74 16.39 -12.62 5.71
CA LEU A 74 16.05 -11.28 5.24
C LEU A 74 16.44 -10.16 6.22
N GLN A 75 17.02 -10.51 7.38
CA GLN A 75 17.39 -9.59 8.45
C GLN A 75 16.23 -8.69 8.88
N LEU A 76 15.04 -9.28 8.95
CA LEU A 76 13.83 -8.56 9.30
C LEU A 76 13.98 -7.91 10.69
N LYS A 77 13.64 -6.62 10.87
CA LYS A 77 13.66 -5.97 12.18
C LYS A 77 12.26 -5.91 12.75
N LYS A 78 12.09 -6.39 13.98
CA LYS A 78 10.81 -6.40 14.68
C LYS A 78 10.95 -5.79 16.07
N ARG A 79 9.83 -5.25 16.55
CA ARG A 79 9.76 -4.64 17.87
C ARG A 79 9.63 -5.72 18.95
N THR A 80 10.47 -5.61 19.97
CA THR A 80 10.39 -6.46 21.17
C THR A 80 9.38 -5.93 22.17
N HIS A 81 8.98 -6.76 23.14
CA HIS A 81 8.11 -6.32 24.25
C HIS A 81 8.71 -5.19 25.09
N ILE A 82 10.03 -5.01 25.04
CA ILE A 82 10.79 -3.95 25.70
C ILE A 82 10.70 -2.62 24.91
N GLY A 83 10.18 -2.66 23.68
CA GLY A 83 9.98 -1.49 22.83
C GLY A 83 11.16 -1.12 21.94
N VAL A 84 12.20 -1.96 21.89
CA VAL A 84 13.37 -1.83 21.02
C VAL A 84 13.17 -2.66 19.75
N ASP A 85 13.54 -2.09 18.60
CA ASP A 85 13.53 -2.79 17.31
C ASP A 85 14.85 -3.56 17.15
N LEU A 86 14.77 -4.89 17.06
CA LEU A 86 15.92 -5.80 16.91
C LEU A 86 15.76 -6.65 15.66
N GLN A 87 16.88 -7.16 15.13
CA GLN A 87 16.84 -8.16 14.06
C GLN A 87 16.15 -9.42 14.57
N PHE A 88 15.28 -9.96 13.73
CA PHE A 88 14.47 -11.12 14.02
C PHE A 88 15.32 -12.38 13.95
N GLU A 89 15.21 -13.18 15.00
CA GLU A 89 15.83 -14.49 15.11
C GLU A 89 14.75 -15.49 15.52
N TRP A 90 14.72 -16.64 14.84
CA TRP A 90 13.68 -17.64 15.08
C TRP A 90 13.73 -18.22 16.50
N ASP A 91 14.93 -18.51 17.01
CA ASP A 91 15.13 -19.08 18.34
C ASP A 91 14.64 -18.16 19.48
N GLY A 92 14.50 -16.85 19.19
CA GLY A 92 14.01 -15.83 20.10
C GLY A 92 12.63 -15.27 19.73
N ALA A 93 11.82 -15.98 18.93
CA ALA A 93 10.56 -15.46 18.38
C ALA A 93 9.59 -14.91 19.44
N GLU A 94 9.56 -15.49 20.65
CA GLU A 94 8.67 -15.06 21.75
C GLU A 94 9.07 -13.71 22.38
N ALA A 95 10.27 -13.20 22.12
CA ALA A 95 10.68 -11.87 22.58
C ALA A 95 10.03 -10.73 21.77
N PHE A 96 9.49 -11.04 20.59
CA PHE A 96 8.93 -10.08 19.65
C PHE A 96 7.43 -9.90 19.84
N VAL A 97 6.98 -8.67 19.65
CA VAL A 97 5.56 -8.31 19.76
C VAL A 97 4.78 -8.94 18.62
N ARG A 98 3.75 -9.72 18.99
CA ARG A 98 2.78 -10.27 18.05
C ARG A 98 1.78 -9.19 17.60
N GLN A 99 1.20 -9.43 16.43
CA GLN A 99 0.14 -8.61 15.89
C GLN A 99 -1.13 -8.66 16.76
N PRO A 100 -2.05 -7.69 16.62
CA PRO A 100 -3.34 -7.72 17.31
C PRO A 100 -4.18 -8.96 17.03
N ASP A 101 -3.99 -9.60 15.87
CA ASP A 101 -4.67 -10.86 15.50
C ASP A 101 -3.98 -12.11 16.07
N GLY A 102 -2.88 -11.95 16.83
CA GLY A 102 -2.10 -13.03 17.42
C GLY A 102 -1.01 -13.60 16.51
N SER A 103 -0.96 -13.18 15.24
CA SER A 103 0.05 -13.62 14.29
C SER A 103 1.43 -13.05 14.62
N LEU A 104 2.49 -13.82 14.36
CA LEU A 104 3.86 -13.33 14.57
C LEU A 104 4.29 -12.37 13.45
N PHE A 105 3.84 -12.62 12.23
CA PHE A 105 4.23 -11.86 11.04
C PHE A 105 3.02 -11.18 10.40
N SER A 106 3.20 -9.91 10.03
CA SER A 106 2.30 -9.17 9.13
C SER A 106 2.20 -9.85 7.79
N TRP A 107 1.09 -9.59 7.08
CA TRP A 107 0.93 -10.02 5.70
C TRP A 107 2.11 -9.59 4.81
N CYS A 108 2.63 -8.37 4.98
CA CYS A 108 3.79 -7.89 4.23
C CYS A 108 5.06 -8.71 4.51
N GLU A 109 5.38 -8.96 5.78
CA GLU A 109 6.54 -9.75 6.18
C GLU A 109 6.44 -11.19 5.68
N ARG A 110 5.24 -11.78 5.77
CA ARG A 110 4.96 -13.10 5.20
C ARG A 110 5.20 -13.11 3.70
N PHE A 111 4.58 -12.17 2.97
CA PHE A 111 4.72 -12.08 1.52
C PHE A 111 6.17 -11.93 1.08
N HIS A 112 6.96 -11.08 1.75
CA HIS A 112 8.40 -10.96 1.49
C HIS A 112 9.15 -12.25 1.78
N SER A 113 8.84 -12.93 2.87
CA SER A 113 9.43 -14.23 3.21
C SER A 113 9.12 -15.28 2.13
N TYR A 114 7.88 -15.35 1.66
CA TYR A 114 7.52 -16.21 0.53
C TYR A 114 8.29 -15.85 -0.74
N GLN A 115 8.36 -14.57 -1.09
CA GLN A 115 9.11 -14.12 -2.27
C GLN A 115 10.59 -14.49 -2.17
N HIS A 116 11.20 -14.35 -0.98
CA HIS A 116 12.58 -14.74 -0.72
C HIS A 116 12.78 -16.24 -0.91
N ILE A 117 11.92 -17.07 -0.30
CA ILE A 117 11.99 -18.53 -0.44
C ILE A 117 11.83 -18.94 -1.90
N ILE A 118 10.80 -18.42 -2.58
CA ILE A 118 10.45 -18.79 -3.96
C ILE A 118 11.52 -18.32 -4.95
N ASN A 119 12.03 -17.10 -4.82
CA ASN A 119 13.10 -16.59 -5.70
C ASN A 119 14.47 -17.19 -5.35
N GLY A 120 14.65 -17.67 -4.11
CA GLY A 120 15.84 -18.40 -3.66
C GLY A 120 15.95 -19.80 -4.27
N ILE A 121 14.91 -20.31 -4.92
CA ILE A 121 14.94 -21.57 -5.68
C ILE A 121 15.68 -21.32 -7.00
N VAL A 122 16.99 -21.56 -6.96
CA VAL A 122 17.91 -21.40 -8.08
C VAL A 122 18.56 -22.71 -8.46
N ASN A 123 19.05 -22.80 -9.70
CA ASN A 123 19.77 -24.00 -10.13
C ASN A 123 21.11 -24.11 -9.37
N LYS A 124 21.18 -25.08 -8.45
CA LYS A 124 22.39 -25.40 -7.67
C LYS A 124 23.42 -26.19 -8.47
N SER A 125 23.03 -26.74 -9.61
CA SER A 125 23.91 -27.52 -10.47
C SER A 125 24.87 -26.61 -11.24
N LYS A 126 26.07 -27.11 -11.53
CA LYS A 126 27.05 -26.41 -12.39
C LYS A 126 26.69 -26.46 -13.88
N PHE A 127 25.71 -27.28 -14.24
CA PHE A 127 25.30 -27.53 -15.63
C PHE A 127 23.89 -27.01 -15.88
N VAL A 128 23.62 -26.67 -17.14
CA VAL A 128 22.27 -26.32 -17.61
C VAL A 128 21.39 -27.56 -17.51
N VAL A 129 20.24 -27.43 -16.85
CA VAL A 129 19.24 -28.48 -16.76
C VAL A 129 18.17 -28.21 -17.81
N THR A 130 17.92 -29.16 -18.70
CA THR A 130 16.83 -29.07 -19.66
C THR A 130 15.57 -29.67 -19.04
N LEU A 131 14.56 -28.84 -18.85
CA LEU A 131 13.24 -29.23 -18.39
C LEU A 131 12.30 -29.32 -19.61
N LYS A 132 11.33 -30.23 -19.56
CA LYS A 132 10.34 -30.39 -20.62
C LYS A 132 8.96 -30.02 -20.10
N SER A 133 8.15 -29.39 -20.94
CA SER A 133 6.75 -29.06 -20.63
C SER A 133 5.94 -29.03 -21.93
N ASN A 134 5.01 -29.98 -22.10
CA ASN A 134 4.04 -30.01 -23.21
C ASN A 134 4.67 -29.67 -24.59
N SER A 135 5.81 -30.32 -24.92
CA SER A 135 6.58 -30.17 -26.17
C SER A 135 7.54 -28.97 -26.25
N LYS A 136 7.64 -28.13 -25.21
CA LYS A 136 8.63 -27.05 -25.11
C LYS A 136 9.78 -27.49 -24.20
N GLU A 137 11.01 -27.28 -24.66
CA GLU A 137 12.22 -27.44 -23.85
C GLU A 137 12.60 -26.11 -23.20
N VAL A 138 12.74 -26.13 -21.88
CA VAL A 138 13.17 -24.99 -21.06
C VAL A 138 14.57 -25.26 -20.54
N ARG A 139 15.51 -24.41 -20.91
CA ARG A 139 16.89 -24.47 -20.42
C ARG A 139 16.98 -23.65 -19.15
N TRP A 140 17.29 -24.29 -18.03
CA TRP A 140 17.45 -23.66 -16.73
C TRP A 140 18.93 -23.44 -16.43
N GLU A 141 19.36 -22.18 -16.46
CA GLU A 141 20.76 -21.82 -16.30
C GLU A 141 21.22 -21.85 -14.83
N PRO A 142 22.52 -22.10 -14.55
CA PRO A 142 23.06 -22.04 -13.20
C PRO A 142 22.78 -20.69 -12.53
N LYS A 143 22.34 -20.71 -11.26
CA LYS A 143 21.97 -19.52 -10.46
C LYS A 143 20.75 -18.73 -10.95
N GLU A 144 20.05 -19.18 -11.98
CA GLU A 144 18.81 -18.55 -12.42
C GLU A 144 17.62 -18.97 -11.52
N PRO A 145 16.75 -18.05 -11.07
CA PRO A 145 15.54 -18.39 -10.32
C PRO A 145 14.55 -19.18 -11.18
N LEU A 146 14.15 -20.36 -10.70
CA LEU A 146 13.29 -21.28 -11.45
C LEU A 146 11.94 -20.63 -11.82
N LEU A 147 11.30 -19.96 -10.87
CA LEU A 147 9.99 -19.33 -11.11
C LEU A 147 10.06 -18.27 -12.21
N ARG A 148 11.10 -17.43 -12.22
CA ARG A 148 11.25 -16.37 -13.22
C ARG A 148 11.38 -16.95 -14.62
N LYS A 149 12.15 -18.04 -14.75
CA LYS A 149 12.33 -18.74 -16.02
C LYS A 149 11.02 -19.39 -16.50
N LEU A 150 10.27 -20.03 -15.62
CA LEU A 150 8.99 -20.65 -15.97
C LEU A 150 7.91 -19.61 -16.32
N GLN A 151 7.94 -18.43 -15.70
CA GLN A 151 7.07 -17.30 -16.06
C GLN A 151 7.45 -16.70 -17.42
N SER A 152 8.75 -16.47 -17.69
CA SER A 152 9.20 -15.92 -18.97
C SER A 152 8.87 -16.85 -20.14
N ASP A 153 8.92 -18.16 -19.89
CA ASP A 153 8.65 -19.17 -20.90
C ASP A 153 7.15 -19.47 -21.02
N GLY A 154 6.29 -18.83 -20.21
CA GLY A 154 4.83 -18.93 -20.26
C GLY A 154 4.26 -20.26 -19.73
N ILE A 155 5.06 -21.02 -18.98
CA ILE A 155 4.62 -22.27 -18.34
C ILE A 155 3.82 -21.93 -17.07
N VAL A 156 4.35 -21.05 -16.23
CA VAL A 156 3.58 -20.48 -15.13
C VAL A 156 2.85 -19.26 -15.69
N LYS A 157 1.53 -19.38 -15.86
CA LYS A 157 0.70 -18.33 -16.44
C LYS A 157 0.58 -17.15 -15.48
N GLU A 158 0.21 -17.44 -14.24
CA GLU A 158 -0.07 -16.43 -13.22
C GLU A 158 0.33 -16.92 -11.83
N VAL A 159 0.71 -15.97 -10.97
CA VAL A 159 0.96 -16.19 -9.53
C VAL A 159 0.20 -15.13 -8.77
N PHE A 160 -0.65 -15.54 -7.83
CA PHE A 160 -1.53 -14.64 -7.11
C PHE A 160 -1.67 -15.02 -5.63
N PRO A 161 -1.87 -14.06 -4.72
CA PRO A 161 -2.16 -14.36 -3.32
C PRO A 161 -3.57 -14.97 -3.20
N LEU A 162 -3.71 -15.97 -2.34
CA LEU A 162 -4.99 -16.59 -2.01
C LEU A 162 -5.70 -15.80 -0.91
N HIS A 163 -7.03 -15.69 -1.03
CA HIS A 163 -7.85 -15.04 -0.02
C HIS A 163 -8.19 -15.99 1.13
N ASP A 164 -8.03 -15.51 2.36
CA ASP A 164 -8.62 -16.15 3.52
C ASP A 164 -10.12 -15.82 3.57
N GLU A 165 -10.92 -16.82 3.22
CA GLU A 165 -12.38 -16.75 3.21
C GLU A 165 -12.98 -16.35 4.56
N THR A 166 -12.35 -16.71 5.68
CA THR A 166 -12.85 -16.43 7.03
C THR A 166 -12.68 -14.95 7.36
N LYS A 167 -11.45 -14.42 7.23
CA LYS A 167 -11.12 -13.00 7.41
C LYS A 167 -11.91 -12.12 6.42
N ARG A 168 -12.02 -12.55 5.16
CA ARG A 168 -12.81 -11.82 4.14
C ARG A 168 -14.28 -11.68 4.52
N LYS A 169 -14.93 -12.77 4.95
CA LYS A 169 -16.34 -12.76 5.36
C LYS A 169 -16.56 -11.90 6.60
N GLN A 170 -15.63 -11.94 7.55
CA GLN A 170 -15.67 -11.08 8.73
C GLN A 170 -15.56 -9.60 8.33
N LEU A 171 -14.58 -9.24 7.51
CA LEU A 171 -14.37 -7.87 7.04
C LEU A 171 -15.57 -7.36 6.22
N LEU A 172 -16.16 -8.21 5.37
CA LEU A 172 -17.35 -7.87 4.60
C LEU A 172 -18.54 -7.54 5.52
N ARG A 173 -18.72 -8.29 6.62
CA ARG A 173 -19.78 -8.05 7.60
C ARG A 173 -19.52 -6.82 8.49
N SER A 174 -18.29 -6.61 8.93
CA SER A 174 -17.95 -5.50 9.84
C SER A 174 -17.91 -4.16 9.13
N TRP A 175 -17.53 -4.14 7.86
CA TRP A 175 -17.29 -2.92 7.09
C TRP A 175 -18.26 -2.76 5.91
N ALA A 176 -18.12 -3.56 4.84
CA ALA A 176 -18.79 -3.28 3.56
C ALA A 176 -20.33 -3.37 3.62
N LEU A 177 -20.86 -4.29 4.42
CA LEU A 177 -22.31 -4.47 4.60
C LEU A 177 -22.90 -3.56 5.68
N LYS A 178 -22.07 -2.84 6.42
CA LYS A 178 -22.50 -1.99 7.54
C LYS A 178 -22.81 -0.58 7.05
N TRP A 179 -23.92 -0.44 6.32
CA TRP A 179 -24.33 0.81 5.67
C TRP A 179 -24.41 2.02 6.62
N ARG A 180 -24.72 1.80 7.91
CA ARG A 180 -24.85 2.86 8.91
C ARG A 180 -23.53 3.59 9.22
N ASP A 181 -22.39 2.92 9.03
CA ASP A 181 -21.07 3.44 9.42
C ASP A 181 -20.22 3.78 8.17
N PHE A 182 -20.83 4.36 7.12
CA PHE A 182 -20.17 4.67 5.83
C PHE A 182 -18.86 5.45 5.96
N THR A 183 -18.77 6.31 6.99
CA THR A 183 -17.58 7.12 7.24
C THR A 183 -16.62 6.48 8.24
N ASN A 184 -17.01 5.54 9.10
CA ASN A 184 -16.14 4.95 10.12
C ASN A 184 -15.65 3.57 9.71
N GLN A 185 -14.56 3.54 8.96
CA GLN A 185 -14.00 2.33 8.35
C GLN A 185 -12.89 1.74 9.25
N PRO A 186 -12.81 0.41 9.43
CA PRO A 186 -11.77 -0.25 10.22
C PRO A 186 -10.48 -0.34 9.41
N ILE A 187 -9.74 0.78 9.29
CA ILE A 187 -8.58 0.89 8.41
C ILE A 187 -7.47 -0.10 8.79
N ASP A 188 -7.27 -0.40 10.07
CA ASP A 188 -6.25 -1.36 10.50
C ASP A 188 -6.56 -2.79 10.04
N GLU A 189 -7.83 -3.20 10.08
CA GLU A 189 -8.26 -4.51 9.56
C GLU A 189 -8.09 -4.57 8.04
N ILE A 190 -8.48 -3.50 7.33
CA ILE A 190 -8.30 -3.38 5.88
C ILE A 190 -6.80 -3.45 5.53
N CYS A 191 -5.94 -2.77 6.28
CA CYS A 191 -4.49 -2.80 6.11
C CYS A 191 -3.91 -4.19 6.35
N SER A 192 -4.40 -4.91 7.37
CA SER A 192 -3.95 -6.27 7.67
C SER A 192 -4.27 -7.27 6.56
N TYR A 193 -5.39 -7.08 5.85
CA TYR A 193 -5.87 -8.02 4.84
C TYR A 193 -5.47 -7.66 3.40
N PHE A 194 -5.60 -6.38 3.01
CA PHE A 194 -5.33 -5.89 1.66
C PHE A 194 -3.98 -5.18 1.52
N GLY A 195 -3.29 -4.92 2.64
CA GLY A 195 -2.06 -4.17 2.66
C GLY A 195 -2.24 -2.66 2.69
N MET A 196 -1.12 -1.97 2.87
CA MET A 196 -1.08 -0.52 3.14
C MET A 196 -1.65 0.33 2.01
N LYS A 197 -1.34 0.01 0.74
CA LYS A 197 -1.78 0.83 -0.40
C LYS A 197 -3.30 0.95 -0.47
N ILE A 198 -3.99 -0.18 -0.28
CA ILE A 198 -5.45 -0.24 -0.32
C ILE A 198 -6.02 0.43 0.94
N ALA A 199 -5.42 0.22 2.11
CA ALA A 199 -5.86 0.87 3.35
C ALA A 199 -5.72 2.40 3.30
N THR A 200 -4.61 2.94 2.80
CA THR A 200 -4.42 4.39 2.61
C THR A 200 -5.47 4.96 1.66
N TYR A 201 -5.83 4.23 0.59
CA TYR A 201 -6.90 4.65 -0.32
C TYR A 201 -8.25 4.74 0.40
N PHE A 202 -8.62 3.71 1.17
CA PHE A 202 -9.89 3.70 1.90
C PHE A 202 -9.93 4.74 3.03
N ASP A 203 -8.80 4.98 3.71
CA ASP A 203 -8.70 6.06 4.69
C ASP A 203 -8.85 7.45 4.05
N PHE A 204 -8.19 7.68 2.90
CA PHE A 204 -8.39 8.90 2.11
C PHE A 204 -9.85 9.11 1.76
N LEU A 205 -10.49 8.07 1.22
CA LEU A 205 -11.88 8.10 0.80
C LEU A 205 -12.82 8.38 1.98
N GLY A 206 -12.58 7.73 3.13
CA GLY A 206 -13.35 7.94 4.35
C GLY A 206 -13.21 9.36 4.89
N MET A 207 -11.97 9.88 4.95
CA MET A 207 -11.71 11.25 5.38
C MET A 207 -12.32 12.27 4.41
N TYR A 208 -12.14 12.08 3.10
CA TYR A 208 -12.70 12.95 2.08
C TYR A 208 -14.22 13.03 2.16
N THR A 209 -14.88 11.89 2.35
CA THR A 209 -16.34 11.82 2.52
C THR A 209 -16.80 12.60 3.76
N ARG A 210 -16.14 12.40 4.92
CA ARG A 210 -16.44 13.16 6.15
C ARG A 210 -16.27 14.66 5.95
N TRP A 211 -15.19 15.05 5.27
CA TRP A 211 -14.90 16.47 5.01
C TRP A 211 -15.86 17.07 3.97
N MET A 212 -16.34 16.30 3.00
CA MET A 212 -17.33 16.76 2.02
C MET A 212 -18.70 17.08 2.63
N LEU A 213 -19.02 16.56 3.83
CA LEU A 213 -20.25 16.91 4.52
C LEU A 213 -20.34 18.41 4.86
N PHE A 214 -19.21 19.09 5.10
CA PHE A 214 -19.19 20.53 5.40
C PHE A 214 -19.65 21.39 4.21
N PRO A 215 -19.01 21.33 3.01
CA PRO A 215 -19.46 22.09 1.86
C PRO A 215 -20.84 21.62 1.36
N ALA A 216 -21.19 20.34 1.50
CA ALA A 216 -22.51 19.84 1.15
C ALA A 216 -23.61 20.45 2.03
N ALA A 217 -23.42 20.46 3.35
CA ALA A 217 -24.35 21.10 4.28
C ALA A 217 -24.47 22.60 4.01
N PHE A 218 -23.35 23.28 3.79
CA PHE A 218 -23.35 24.71 3.48
C PHE A 218 -24.07 25.01 2.15
N GLY A 219 -23.77 24.27 1.09
CA GLY A 219 -24.48 24.39 -0.19
C GLY A 219 -25.98 24.14 -0.07
N LEU A 220 -26.39 23.13 0.71
CA LEU A 220 -27.80 22.85 0.95
C LEU A 220 -28.50 23.98 1.71
N THR A 221 -27.84 24.60 2.71
CA THR A 221 -28.42 25.76 3.41
C THR A 221 -28.62 26.96 2.48
N LEU A 222 -27.69 27.19 1.55
CA LEU A 222 -27.84 28.25 0.55
C LEU A 222 -28.96 27.97 -0.46
N GLN A 223 -29.25 26.69 -0.73
CA GLN A 223 -30.33 26.31 -1.63
C GLN A 223 -31.71 26.39 -0.95
N LEU A 224 -31.80 26.11 0.34
CA LEU A 224 -33.08 26.09 1.08
C LEU A 224 -33.50 27.46 1.63
N VAL A 225 -32.56 28.38 1.82
CA VAL A 225 -32.83 29.70 2.42
C VAL A 225 -32.68 30.79 1.36
N ASP A 226 -33.75 31.55 1.14
CA ASP A 226 -33.74 32.66 0.18
C ASP A 226 -32.97 33.88 0.72
N PHE A 227 -31.69 33.99 0.37
CA PHE A 227 -30.82 35.12 0.72
C PHE A 227 -30.88 36.29 -0.28
N ARG A 228 -32.03 36.52 -0.94
CA ARG A 228 -32.19 37.45 -2.08
C ARG A 228 -31.62 38.86 -1.84
N SER A 229 -31.68 39.37 -0.61
CA SER A 229 -31.14 40.69 -0.26
C SER A 229 -29.63 40.71 0.02
N MET A 230 -29.02 39.57 0.36
CA MET A 230 -27.61 39.45 0.79
C MET A 230 -26.75 38.67 -0.22
N GLN A 231 -27.27 38.40 -1.41
CA GLN A 231 -26.63 37.55 -2.42
C GLN A 231 -25.20 37.99 -2.78
N PHE A 232 -24.96 39.31 -2.89
CA PHE A 232 -23.64 39.86 -3.19
C PHE A 232 -22.59 39.61 -2.10
N LEU A 233 -23.02 39.38 -0.84
CA LEU A 233 -22.12 39.04 0.27
C LEU A 233 -21.97 37.52 0.43
N VAL A 234 -23.05 36.78 0.23
CA VAL A 234 -23.08 35.32 0.38
C VAL A 234 -22.21 34.61 -0.67
N LEU A 235 -22.21 35.10 -1.91
CA LEU A 235 -21.46 34.48 -3.01
C LEU A 235 -19.93 34.51 -2.79
N PRO A 236 -19.28 35.65 -2.48
CA PRO A 236 -17.87 35.67 -2.13
C PRO A 236 -17.54 34.82 -0.89
N VAL A 237 -18.38 34.87 0.16
CA VAL A 237 -18.20 34.05 1.37
C VAL A 237 -18.21 32.56 1.02
N PHE A 238 -19.05 32.13 0.08
CA PHE A 238 -19.07 30.76 -0.41
C PHE A 238 -17.75 30.36 -1.08
N PHE A 239 -17.24 31.15 -2.02
CA PHE A 239 -15.97 30.85 -2.67
C PHE A 239 -14.80 30.80 -1.67
N ILE A 240 -14.74 31.75 -0.74
CA ILE A 240 -13.72 31.78 0.31
C ILE A 240 -13.81 30.53 1.19
N SER A 241 -15.03 30.12 1.56
CA SER A 241 -15.27 28.93 2.37
C SER A 241 -14.86 27.64 1.64
N VAL A 242 -15.12 27.52 0.34
CA VAL A 242 -14.72 26.36 -0.48
C VAL A 242 -13.20 26.30 -0.65
N ILE A 243 -12.55 27.44 -0.91
CA ILE A 243 -11.08 27.52 -1.02
C ILE A 243 -10.43 27.16 0.33
N SER A 244 -10.95 27.73 1.43
CA SER A 244 -10.50 27.42 2.78
C SER A 244 -10.66 25.93 3.09
N TRP A 245 -11.83 25.35 2.78
CA TRP A 245 -12.08 23.92 2.93
C TRP A 245 -11.07 23.07 2.16
N ALA A 246 -10.78 23.39 0.90
CA ALA A 246 -9.84 22.63 0.07
C ALA A 246 -8.42 22.65 0.64
N VAL A 247 -7.94 23.81 1.08
CA VAL A 247 -6.61 23.94 1.71
C VAL A 247 -6.56 23.16 3.03
N LEU A 248 -7.56 23.33 3.89
CA LEU A 248 -7.63 22.62 5.16
C LEU A 248 -7.68 21.10 4.97
N PHE A 249 -8.52 20.61 4.06
CA PHE A 249 -8.62 19.19 3.74
C PHE A 249 -7.26 18.60 3.33
N LEU A 250 -6.55 19.26 2.41
CA LEU A 250 -5.25 18.78 1.94
C LEU A 250 -4.19 18.80 3.06
N GLN A 251 -4.19 19.80 3.93
CA GLN A 251 -3.24 19.86 5.05
C GLN A 251 -3.55 18.78 6.10
N PHE A 252 -4.82 18.56 6.42
CA PHE A 252 -5.22 17.47 7.31
C PHE A 252 -4.91 16.11 6.72
N TRP A 253 -5.08 15.93 5.40
CA TRP A 253 -4.70 14.70 4.72
C TRP A 253 -3.21 14.41 4.85
N LYS A 254 -2.36 15.40 4.58
CA LYS A 254 -0.90 15.26 4.74
C LYS A 254 -0.53 14.83 6.15
N ARG A 255 -1.15 15.44 7.16
CA ARG A 255 -0.94 15.08 8.58
C ARG A 255 -1.40 13.65 8.88
N GLN A 256 -2.61 13.27 8.48
CA GLN A 256 -3.16 11.93 8.72
C GLN A 256 -2.32 10.86 8.02
N ASN A 257 -1.97 11.07 6.75
CA ASN A 257 -1.12 10.17 5.99
C ASN A 257 0.25 9.99 6.69
N SER A 258 0.88 11.07 7.16
CA SER A 258 2.13 10.96 7.91
C SER A 258 2.00 10.13 9.20
N VAL A 259 0.89 10.28 9.93
CA VAL A 259 0.62 9.48 11.15
C VAL A 259 0.42 8.01 10.80
N LEU A 260 -0.32 7.70 9.73
CA LEU A 260 -0.54 6.32 9.28
C LEU A 260 0.74 5.64 8.83
N LEU A 261 1.58 6.32 8.05
CA LEU A 261 2.88 5.81 7.61
C LEU A 261 3.80 5.52 8.81
N ALA A 262 3.77 6.37 9.85
CA ALA A 262 4.52 6.14 11.07
C ALA A 262 3.94 4.98 11.90
N ARG A 263 2.61 4.89 12.00
CA ARG A 263 1.90 3.87 12.78
C ARG A 263 2.10 2.46 12.22
N TRP A 264 2.01 2.31 10.90
CA TRP A 264 2.23 1.04 10.22
C TRP A 264 3.71 0.73 9.98
N GLN A 265 4.61 1.48 10.64
CA GLN A 265 6.06 1.26 10.69
C GLN A 265 6.68 0.97 9.32
N ILE A 266 6.75 1.98 8.44
CA ILE A 266 7.65 1.94 7.29
C ILE A 266 9.10 2.05 7.80
N ASN A 267 9.61 0.94 8.35
CA ASN A 267 11.02 0.76 8.67
C ASN A 267 11.47 -0.55 8.01
N TYR A 268 11.47 -0.58 6.68
CA TYR A 268 12.36 -1.48 5.95
C TYR A 268 13.24 -0.69 5.01
N PRO A 269 14.57 -0.91 5.04
CA PRO A 269 15.41 -0.49 3.95
C PRO A 269 14.95 -1.27 2.73
N VAL A 270 14.42 -0.56 1.74
CA VAL A 270 14.36 -1.07 0.37
C VAL A 270 15.81 -1.17 -0.08
N GLU A 271 16.49 -2.27 0.28
CA GLU A 271 17.64 -2.71 -0.50
C GLU A 271 17.07 -3.23 -1.82
N THR A 272 17.35 -2.46 -2.85
CA THR A 272 17.05 -2.73 -4.25
C THR A 272 17.63 -4.07 -4.70
N GLU A 273 16.81 -5.11 -4.69
CA GLU A 273 17.01 -6.32 -5.50
C GLU A 273 16.59 -6.03 -6.97
N PRO A 274 17.41 -6.30 -8.01
CA PRO A 274 17.22 -5.78 -9.37
C PRO A 274 16.06 -6.38 -10.20
N GLY A 275 15.26 -7.30 -9.65
CA GLY A 275 14.37 -8.17 -10.43
C GLY A 275 12.91 -7.71 -10.63
N TYR A 276 12.49 -6.58 -10.04
CA TYR A 276 11.09 -6.11 -10.11
C TYR A 276 10.90 -4.78 -10.86
N LYS A 277 11.81 -4.46 -11.79
CA LYS A 277 11.79 -3.21 -12.58
C LYS A 277 10.60 -3.03 -13.56
N PHE A 278 9.62 -3.93 -13.64
CA PHE A 278 8.53 -3.78 -14.62
C PHE A 278 7.24 -3.16 -14.05
N LEU A 279 7.04 -3.11 -12.72
CA LEU A 279 5.88 -2.42 -12.13
C LEU A 279 6.20 -1.06 -11.48
N GLU A 280 7.47 -0.64 -11.54
CA GLU A 280 8.01 0.56 -10.90
C GLU A 280 8.21 1.73 -11.90
N MET A 281 7.97 1.48 -13.20
CA MET A 281 8.29 2.44 -14.25
C MET A 281 7.34 3.65 -14.30
N GLU A 282 6.28 3.67 -13.48
CA GLU A 282 5.37 4.81 -13.35
C GLU A 282 5.78 5.80 -12.22
N TRP A 283 6.83 5.50 -11.44
CA TRP A 283 7.30 6.37 -10.34
C TRP A 283 8.61 7.14 -10.62
N ARG A 284 9.14 7.10 -11.86
CA ARG A 284 10.44 7.70 -12.22
C ARG A 284 10.50 9.24 -12.30
N SER A 285 9.57 9.96 -11.67
CA SER A 285 9.55 11.44 -11.71
C SER A 285 9.95 12.15 -10.40
N PHE A 286 10.45 11.46 -9.37
CA PHE A 286 11.02 12.13 -8.18
C PHE A 286 12.40 11.59 -7.79
N GLN A 287 13.31 12.51 -7.42
CA GLN A 287 14.77 12.37 -7.30
C GLN A 287 15.30 11.26 -6.36
N SER A 288 16.57 10.88 -6.58
CA SER A 288 17.35 9.80 -5.95
C SER A 288 17.47 9.88 -4.40
N PRO A 289 17.12 8.81 -3.64
CA PRO A 289 17.10 8.80 -2.17
C PRO A 289 18.46 8.67 -1.45
N VAL A 290 19.53 8.30 -2.15
CA VAL A 290 20.80 7.89 -1.52
C VAL A 290 21.64 9.09 -1.04
N GLU A 291 21.58 10.22 -1.73
CA GLU A 291 22.27 11.46 -1.32
C GLU A 291 21.56 12.19 -0.16
N LEU A 292 20.25 11.97 0.03
CA LEU A 292 19.48 12.52 1.14
C LEU A 292 19.78 11.84 2.48
N MET A 293 20.05 10.54 2.46
CA MET A 293 20.21 9.72 3.67
C MET A 293 21.53 9.98 4.40
N ARG A 294 22.62 10.22 3.67
CA ARG A 294 23.94 10.51 4.28
C ARG A 294 23.97 11.88 4.96
N ARG A 295 23.13 12.82 4.50
CA ARG A 295 22.95 14.15 5.11
C ARG A 295 22.11 14.10 6.38
N TRP A 296 21.07 13.26 6.39
CA TRP A 296 20.10 13.12 7.49
C TRP A 296 20.68 12.54 8.81
N GLY A 297 21.71 11.70 8.73
CA GLY A 297 22.28 11.03 9.91
C GLY A 297 23.05 11.95 10.85
N MET A 298 23.68 13.01 10.32
CA MET A 298 24.53 13.93 11.08
C MET A 298 23.77 15.17 11.58
N GLU A 299 22.65 15.54 10.94
CA GLU A 299 21.76 16.65 11.33
C GLU A 299 20.87 16.31 12.55
N LYS A 300 20.49 15.03 12.71
CA LYS A 300 19.45 14.56 13.64
C LYS A 300 19.74 14.73 15.14
N SER A 301 21.00 14.95 15.53
CA SER A 301 21.38 15.09 16.95
C SER A 301 21.48 16.55 17.41
N LYS A 302 21.78 17.49 16.50
CA LYS A 302 21.88 18.92 16.82
C LYS A 302 20.61 19.72 16.47
N GLU A 303 19.80 19.27 15.50
CA GLU A 303 18.58 20.00 15.12
C GLU A 303 17.40 19.78 16.07
N LYS A 304 17.29 18.63 16.75
CA LYS A 304 16.09 18.28 17.54
C LYS A 304 15.68 19.30 18.60
N GLU A 305 16.63 20.04 19.19
CA GLU A 305 16.34 21.05 20.22
C GLU A 305 16.08 22.45 19.64
N VAL A 306 16.62 22.77 18.45
CA VAL A 306 16.42 24.05 17.76
C VAL A 306 15.12 24.03 16.91
N PHE A 307 14.74 22.87 16.38
CA PHE A 307 13.64 22.67 15.43
C PHE A 307 12.24 22.86 16.04
N GLN A 308 12.02 22.48 17.30
CA GLN A 308 10.71 22.62 17.95
C GLN A 308 10.26 24.09 18.13
N ARG A 309 11.22 25.02 18.23
CA ARG A 309 10.94 26.46 18.41
C ARG A 309 10.73 27.18 17.06
N GLU A 310 11.41 26.74 16.01
CA GLU A 310 11.28 27.31 14.65
C GLU A 310 10.07 26.78 13.87
N GLU A 311 9.61 25.55 14.11
CA GLU A 311 8.42 24.99 13.44
C GLU A 311 7.13 25.76 13.75
N TRP A 312 6.93 26.23 14.99
CA TRP A 312 5.75 27.02 15.34
C TRP A 312 5.73 28.39 14.65
N PHE A 313 6.89 29.04 14.55
CA PHE A 313 7.02 30.30 13.81
C PHE A 313 6.87 30.10 12.30
N GLY A 314 7.42 29.01 11.74
CA GLY A 314 7.28 28.68 10.32
C GLY A 314 5.85 28.33 9.90
N HIS A 315 5.13 27.55 10.71
CA HIS A 315 3.72 27.21 10.46
C HIS A 315 2.80 28.43 10.60
N LEU A 316 3.03 29.31 11.58
CA LEU A 316 2.29 30.56 11.75
C LEU A 316 2.53 31.52 10.57
N MET A 317 3.77 31.62 10.09
CA MET A 317 4.13 32.48 8.95
C MET A 317 3.59 31.96 7.62
N ARG A 318 3.53 30.64 7.39
CA ARG A 318 2.84 30.07 6.22
C ARG A 318 1.34 30.32 6.26
N PHE A 319 0.70 30.09 7.41
CA PHE A 319 -0.72 30.38 7.56
C PHE A 319 -1.02 31.88 7.35
N ARG A 320 -0.15 32.77 7.86
CA ARG A 320 -0.25 34.21 7.65
C ARG A 320 -0.05 34.59 6.19
N ASN A 321 0.94 34.02 5.51
CA ASN A 321 1.21 34.32 4.10
C ASN A 321 0.10 33.80 3.18
N ASP A 322 -0.42 32.60 3.43
CA ASP A 322 -1.55 32.05 2.66
C ASP A 322 -2.83 32.86 2.92
N ALA A 323 -3.07 33.30 4.16
CA ALA A 323 -4.17 34.22 4.48
C ALA A 323 -4.01 35.60 3.82
N ILE A 324 -2.79 36.13 3.72
CA ILE A 324 -2.49 37.39 3.03
C ILE A 324 -2.70 37.25 1.52
N VAL A 325 -2.29 36.14 0.91
CA VAL A 325 -2.51 35.88 -0.52
C VAL A 325 -4.01 35.75 -0.81
N ILE A 326 -4.75 34.98 0.00
CA ILE A 326 -6.21 34.83 -0.13
C ILE A 326 -6.89 36.19 0.05
N LEU A 327 -6.53 36.96 1.08
CA LEU A 327 -7.06 38.31 1.31
C LEU A 327 -6.71 39.27 0.16
N SER A 328 -5.50 39.17 -0.41
CA SER A 328 -5.08 39.99 -1.55
C SER A 328 -5.88 39.69 -2.82
N ILE A 329 -6.21 38.41 -3.07
CA ILE A 329 -7.04 37.99 -4.20
C ILE A 329 -8.49 38.48 -4.01
N ILE A 330 -9.03 38.38 -2.80
CA ILE A 330 -10.39 38.83 -2.48
C ILE A 330 -10.50 40.36 -2.55
N CYS A 331 -9.50 41.09 -2.04
CA CYS A 331 -9.56 42.55 -1.95
C CYS A 331 -9.12 43.28 -3.23
N LEU A 332 -8.32 42.66 -4.11
CA LEU A 332 -7.81 43.31 -5.32
C LEU A 332 -8.44 42.77 -6.61
N GLN A 333 -8.66 41.46 -6.71
CA GLN A 333 -9.14 40.85 -7.96
C GLN A 333 -10.64 41.07 -8.17
N LEU A 334 -11.44 40.87 -7.12
CA LEU A 334 -12.90 40.93 -7.17
C LEU A 334 -13.46 42.36 -7.42
N PRO A 335 -12.95 43.42 -6.77
CA PRO A 335 -13.39 44.79 -7.04
C PRO A 335 -12.95 45.29 -8.42
N PHE A 336 -11.80 44.83 -8.93
CA PHE A 336 -11.29 45.23 -10.25
C PHE A 336 -12.16 44.66 -11.37
N GLU A 337 -12.54 43.37 -11.28
CA GLU A 337 -13.46 42.73 -12.24
C GLU A 337 -14.87 43.37 -12.19
N LEU A 338 -15.35 43.71 -11.00
CA LEU A 338 -16.65 44.37 -10.83
C LEU A 338 -16.65 45.81 -11.39
N ALA A 339 -15.58 46.57 -11.15
CA ALA A 339 -15.40 47.91 -11.70
C ALA A 339 -15.22 47.88 -13.23
N TYR A 340 -14.51 46.88 -13.76
CA TYR A 340 -14.35 46.67 -15.19
C TYR A 340 -15.69 46.37 -15.87
N ALA A 341 -16.50 45.48 -15.29
CA ALA A 341 -17.84 45.17 -15.79
C ALA A 341 -18.75 46.42 -15.82
N HIS A 342 -18.75 47.22 -14.75
CA HIS A 342 -19.52 48.46 -14.69
C HIS A 342 -19.05 49.52 -15.70
N LEU A 343 -17.74 49.69 -15.88
CA LEU A 343 -17.19 50.64 -16.85
C LEU A 343 -17.53 50.22 -18.29
N TYR A 344 -17.47 48.92 -18.57
CA TYR A 344 -17.84 48.36 -19.87
C TYR A 344 -19.32 48.60 -20.20
N GLU A 345 -20.20 48.44 -19.22
CA GLU A 345 -21.64 48.69 -19.36
C GLU A 345 -21.96 50.18 -19.55
N ALA A 346 -21.27 51.06 -18.82
CA ALA A 346 -21.39 52.51 -18.95
C ALA A 346 -20.93 53.00 -20.34
N ILE A 347 -19.78 52.52 -20.83
CA ILE A 347 -19.25 52.86 -22.17
C ILE A 347 -20.22 52.37 -23.26
N ARG A 348 -20.77 51.17 -23.11
CA ARG A 348 -21.75 50.61 -24.06
C ARG A 348 -23.05 51.45 -24.13
N SER A 349 -23.49 52.00 -23.00
CA SER A 349 -24.68 52.87 -22.95
C SER A 349 -24.44 54.26 -23.56
N GLY A 350 -23.21 54.77 -23.49
CA GLY A 350 -22.82 56.06 -24.08
C GLY A 350 -22.66 56.04 -25.61
N PHE A 351 -22.40 54.87 -26.21
CA PHE A 351 -22.31 54.69 -27.67
C PHE A 351 -23.69 54.50 -28.35
N MET A 352 -24.76 54.30 -27.59
CA MET A 352 -26.13 54.06 -28.09
C MET A 352 -27.05 55.30 -27.98
N LYS A 353 -26.51 56.46 -27.62
CA LYS A 353 -27.14 57.78 -27.69
C LYS A 353 -26.41 58.60 -28.75
#